data_AF-X1KEQ1-F1
#
_entry.id   AF-X1KEQ1-F1
#
_cell.length_a   1.000
_cell.length_b   1.000
_cell.length_c   1.000
_cell.angle_alpha   90.00
_cell.angle_beta   90.00
_cell.angle_gamma   90.00
#
_symmetry.space_group_name_H-M   'P 1'
#
loop_
_entity.id
_entity.type
_entity.pdbx_description
1 polymer ?
#
loop_
_entity_poly.entity_id
_entity_poly.type
_entity_poly.pdbx_seq_one_letter_code
_entity_poly.pdbx_strand_id
1 'polypeptide(L)'
;ILSLLIVAGRCSGKYIGARIGATVSHAPTVIKKYLGFGLFPKAGVTVGLALLAKQHLVFSGTGIGNIMISAILTSVIINELIAPPLTKYALIKSGETAEVK
;
A
#
# COMPACT_ATOMS: atom_id res chain seq x y z
N ILE A 1 15.67 7.64 -0.10
CA ILE A 1 15.38 7.43 -1.54
C ILE A 1 14.65 6.11 -1.77
N LEU A 2 15.21 4.95 -1.37
CA LEU A 2 14.59 3.65 -1.58
C LEU A 2 13.14 3.54 -1.04
N SER A 3 12.88 4.07 0.16
CA SER A 3 11.53 4.13 0.73
C SER A 3 10.53 4.89 -0.15
N LEU A 4 10.93 6.02 -0.75
CA LEU A 4 10.09 6.81 -1.66
C LEU A 4 9.78 6.03 -2.94
N LEU A 5 10.78 5.35 -3.51
CA LEU A 5 10.57 4.49 -4.68
C LEU A 5 9.60 3.34 -4.37
N ILE A 6 9.72 2.72 -3.20
CA ILE A 6 8.80 1.67 -2.75
C ILE A 6 7.38 2.22 -2.63
N VAL A 7 7.19 3.38 -1.98
CA VAL A 7 5.86 3.99 -1.83
C VAL A 7 5.27 4.36 -3.19
N ALA A 8 6.00 5.12 -4.01
CA ALA A 8 5.54 5.57 -5.31
C ALA A 8 5.20 4.39 -6.24
N GLY A 9 6.09 3.40 -6.34
CA GLY A 9 5.90 2.22 -7.17
C GLY A 9 4.71 1.37 -6.72
N ARG A 10 4.55 1.14 -5.41
CA ARG A 10 3.40 0.37 -4.90
C ARG A 10 2.09 1.12 -5.06
N CYS A 11 2.03 2.40 -4.72
CA CYS A 11 0.81 3.19 -4.81
C CYS A 11 0.35 3.33 -6.27
N SER A 12 1.25 3.70 -7.18
CA SER A 12 0.94 3.80 -8.61
C SER A 12 0.52 2.45 -9.19
N GLY A 13 1.26 1.38 -8.90
CA GLY A 13 0.93 0.02 -9.34
C GLY A 13 -0.43 -0.46 -8.84
N LYS A 14 -0.77 -0.23 -7.56
CA LYS A 14 -2.09 -0.58 -7.00
C LYS A 14 -3.21 0.25 -7.62
N TYR A 15 -2.99 1.55 -7.81
CA TYR A 15 -4.00 2.43 -8.40
C TYR A 15 -4.30 2.07 -9.86
N ILE A 16 -3.25 1.97 -10.68
CA ILE A 16 -3.37 1.64 -12.10
C ILE A 16 -3.87 0.21 -12.27
N GLY A 17 -3.30 -0.75 -11.54
CA GLY A 17 -3.68 -2.15 -11.60
C GLY A 17 -5.14 -2.39 -11.19
N ALA A 18 -5.61 -1.73 -10.13
CA ALA A 18 -7.02 -1.80 -9.73
C ALA A 18 -7.95 -1.21 -10.79
N ARG A 19 -7.57 -0.10 -11.41
CA ARG A 19 -8.37 0.55 -12.46
C ARG A 19 -8.43 -0.29 -13.74
N ILE A 20 -7.31 -0.87 -14.16
CA ILE A 20 -7.27 -1.79 -15.31
C ILE A 20 -8.10 -3.03 -15.00
N GLY A 21 -7.85 -3.68 -13.86
CA GLY A 21 -8.57 -4.89 -13.45
C GLY A 21 -10.08 -4.67 -13.39
N ALA A 22 -10.53 -3.57 -12.76
CA ALA A 22 -11.93 -3.20 -12.70
C ALA A 22 -12.53 -2.84 -14.07
N THR A 23 -11.72 -2.39 -15.02
CA THR A 23 -12.17 -2.11 -16.39
C THR A 23 -12.37 -3.40 -17.17
N VAL A 24 -11.39 -4.31 -17.13
CA VAL A 24 -11.44 -5.61 -17.81
C VAL A 24 -12.59 -6.47 -17.26
N SER A 25 -12.85 -6.41 -15.95
CA SER A 25 -13.95 -7.15 -15.32
C SER A 25 -15.33 -6.49 -15.48
N HIS A 26 -15.45 -5.37 -16.21
CA HIS A 26 -16.69 -4.63 -16.38
C HIS A 26 -17.34 -4.18 -15.05
N ALA A 27 -16.52 -3.91 -14.02
CA ALA A 27 -17.01 -3.47 -12.72
C ALA A 27 -17.70 -2.08 -12.78
N PRO A 28 -18.51 -1.70 -11.77
CA PRO A 28 -19.09 -0.37 -11.68
C PRO A 28 -18.06 0.76 -11.63
N THR A 29 -18.43 1.96 -12.11
CA THR A 29 -17.55 3.14 -12.17
C THR A 29 -17.00 3.56 -10.81
N VAL A 30 -17.77 3.37 -9.74
CA VAL A 30 -17.33 3.62 -8.36
C VAL A 30 -16.12 2.77 -7.99
N ILE A 31 -16.10 1.49 -8.38
CA ILE A 31 -14.97 0.58 -8.12
C ILE A 31 -13.76 1.01 -8.95
N LYS A 32 -13.95 1.29 -10.25
CA LYS A 32 -12.86 1.73 -11.15
C LYS A 32 -12.14 2.98 -10.64
N LYS A 33 -12.89 3.90 -10.00
CA LYS A 33 -12.37 5.21 -9.57
C LYS A 33 -11.77 5.18 -8.16
N TYR A 34 -12.36 4.45 -7.22
CA TYR A 34 -12.02 4.58 -5.80
C TYR A 34 -11.31 3.38 -5.18
N LEU A 35 -11.43 2.17 -5.74
CA LEU A 35 -10.82 0.96 -5.18
C LEU A 35 -9.30 1.09 -4.99
N GLY A 36 -8.61 1.73 -5.94
CA GLY A 36 -7.15 1.90 -5.88
C GLY A 36 -6.66 2.55 -4.58
N PHE A 37 -7.37 3.56 -4.07
CA PHE A 37 -7.02 4.24 -2.82
C PHE A 37 -7.22 3.35 -1.58
N GLY A 38 -8.25 2.49 -1.59
CA GLY A 38 -8.50 1.53 -0.52
C GLY A 38 -7.48 0.39 -0.46
N LEU A 39 -6.64 0.23 -1.49
CA LEU A 39 -5.59 -0.79 -1.57
C LEU A 39 -4.20 -0.27 -1.15
N PHE A 40 -4.10 1.00 -0.77
CA PHE A 40 -2.84 1.58 -0.29
C PHE A 40 -2.44 1.11 1.11
N PRO A 41 -3.36 0.92 2.09
CA PRO A 41 -2.98 0.51 3.44
C PRO A 41 -2.07 -0.73 3.48
N LYS A 42 -0.97 -0.63 4.23
CA LYS A 42 -0.04 -1.74 4.50
C LYS A 42 0.63 -1.49 5.86
N ALA A 43 0.61 -2.50 6.72
CA ALA A 43 1.11 -2.38 8.08
C ALA A 43 1.85 -3.67 8.52
N GLY A 44 1.34 -4.34 9.56
CA GLY A 44 2.03 -5.39 10.31
C GLY A 44 2.58 -6.54 9.47
N VAL A 45 1.81 -7.05 8.49
CA VAL A 45 2.27 -8.16 7.63
C VAL A 45 3.55 -7.80 6.87
N THR A 46 3.64 -6.57 6.36
CA THR A 46 4.84 -6.11 5.64
C THR A 46 6.05 -6.01 6.58
N VAL A 47 5.85 -5.50 7.80
CA VAL A 47 6.92 -5.39 8.79
C VAL A 47 7.40 -6.77 9.25
N GLY A 48 6.46 -7.68 9.56
CA GLY A 48 6.77 -9.04 9.98
C GLY A 48 7.56 -9.83 8.92
N LEU A 49 7.14 -9.76 7.66
CA LEU A 49 7.86 -10.42 6.56
C LEU A 49 9.25 -9.80 6.33
N ALA A 50 9.39 -8.49 6.51
CA ALA A 50 10.69 -7.84 6.40
C ALA A 50 11.64 -8.32 7.51
N LEU A 51 11.17 -8.37 8.77
CA LEU A 51 11.95 -8.88 9.90
C LEU A 51 12.36 -10.34 9.71
N LEU A 52 11.44 -11.18 9.24
CA LEU A 52 11.74 -12.58 8.90
C LEU A 52 12.80 -12.66 7.80
N ALA A 53 12.69 -11.85 6.75
CA ALA A 53 13.69 -11.79 5.68
C ALA A 53 15.07 -11.36 6.20
N LYS A 54 15.13 -10.42 7.16
CA LYS A 54 16.39 -9.98 7.80
C LYS A 54 17.09 -11.13 8.53
N GLN A 55 16.32 -12.05 9.12
CA GLN A 55 16.85 -13.21 9.86
C GLN A 55 17.34 -14.34 8.94
N HIS A 56 16.99 -14.30 7.65
CA HIS A 56 17.44 -15.30 6.69
C HIS A 56 18.96 -15.20 6.43
N LEU A 57 19.62 -16.34 6.23
CA LEU A 57 21.09 -16.47 6.09
C LEU A 57 21.68 -15.54 5.01
N VAL A 58 20.92 -15.25 3.95
CA VAL A 58 21.32 -14.37 2.85
C VAL A 58 21.44 -12.89 3.27
N PHE A 59 20.65 -12.46 4.25
CA PHE A 59 20.56 -11.04 4.65
C PHE A 59 21.11 -10.78 6.05
N SER A 60 21.19 -11.80 6.89
CA SER A 60 21.71 -11.72 8.26
C SER A 60 23.16 -11.26 8.28
N GLY A 61 23.47 -10.23 9.09
CA GLY A 61 24.82 -9.66 9.20
C GLY A 61 25.29 -8.81 8.00
N THR A 62 24.47 -8.67 6.96
CA THR A 62 24.81 -7.86 5.78
C THR A 62 24.33 -6.41 5.91
N GLY A 63 25.06 -5.47 5.30
CA GLY A 63 24.60 -4.08 5.18
C GLY A 63 23.28 -3.94 4.41
N ILE A 64 23.03 -4.84 3.45
CA ILE A 64 21.83 -4.87 2.62
C ILE A 64 20.58 -5.16 3.46
N GLY A 65 20.65 -6.12 4.38
CA GLY A 65 19.53 -6.47 5.26
C GLY A 65 19.08 -5.28 6.12
N ASN A 66 20.03 -4.49 6.63
CA ASN A 66 19.71 -3.28 7.39
C ASN A 66 19.07 -2.21 6.50
N ILE A 67 19.64 -1.94 5.32
CA ILE A 67 19.09 -0.94 4.37
C ILE A 67 17.66 -1.32 3.96
N MET A 68 17.41 -2.60 3.67
CA MET A 68 16.10 -3.13 3.30
C MET A 68 15.07 -2.88 4.42
N ILE A 69 15.39 -3.29 5.65
CA ILE A 69 14.50 -3.13 6.81
C ILE A 69 14.18 -1.66 7.05
N SER A 70 15.20 -0.80 7.07
CA SER A 70 15.02 0.64 7.24
C SER A 70 14.14 1.22 6.14
N ALA A 71 14.37 0.87 4.87
CA ALA A 71 13.56 1.36 3.76
C ALA A 71 12.10 0.88 3.83
N ILE A 72 11.86 -0.39 4.18
CA ILE A 72 10.52 -0.95 4.30
C ILE A 72 9.78 -0.29 5.48
N LEU A 73 10.39 -0.19 6.66
CA LEU A 73 9.80 0.47 7.83
C LEU A 73 9.45 1.92 7.53
N THR A 74 10.38 2.70 6.96
CA THR A 74 10.11 4.08 6.56
C THR A 74 8.97 4.15 5.53
N SER A 75 8.92 3.22 4.56
CA SER A 75 7.80 3.16 3.62
C SER A 75 6.47 2.85 4.31
N VAL A 76 6.45 2.06 5.39
CA VAL A 76 5.24 1.73 6.17
C VAL A 76 4.78 2.97 6.90
N ILE A 77 5.68 3.70 7.57
CA ILE A 77 5.35 4.95 8.26
C ILE A 77 4.71 5.96 7.30
N ILE A 78 5.32 6.19 6.14
CA ILE A 78 4.79 7.10 5.12
C ILE A 78 3.39 6.65 4.66
N ASN A 79 3.22 5.34 4.44
CA ASN A 79 1.97 4.81 3.94
C ASN A 79 0.86 4.87 4.99
N GLU A 80 1.15 4.60 6.26
CA GLU A 80 0.18 4.71 7.35
C GLU A 80 -0.26 6.16 7.60
N LEU A 81 0.56 7.15 7.24
CA LEU A 81 0.15 8.56 7.31
C LEU A 81 -0.80 8.95 6.17
N ILE A 82 -0.58 8.43 4.96
CA ILE A 82 -1.28 8.88 3.74
C ILE A 82 -2.50 7.99 3.43
N ALA A 83 -2.40 6.68 3.65
CA ALA A 83 -3.39 5.71 3.20
C ALA A 83 -4.73 5.80 3.96
N PRO A 84 -4.81 6.02 5.30
CA PRO A 84 -6.08 6.11 5.99
C PRO A 84 -6.94 7.30 5.53
N PRO A 85 -6.41 8.54 5.40
CA PRO A 85 -7.17 9.65 4.82
C PRO A 85 -7.68 9.36 3.40
N LEU A 86 -6.85 8.76 2.54
CA LEU A 86 -7.25 8.40 1.17
C LEU A 86 -8.30 7.29 1.12
N THR A 87 -8.19 6.31 2.01
CA THR A 87 -9.18 5.23 2.14
C THR A 87 -10.50 5.79 2.62
N LYS A 88 -10.49 6.67 3.62
CA LYS A 88 -11.68 7.41 4.07
C LYS A 88 -12.32 8.20 2.92
N TYR A 89 -11.51 8.96 2.17
CA TYR A 89 -11.99 9.69 1.00
C TYR A 89 -12.65 8.75 -0.03
N ALA A 90 -12.03 7.60 -0.32
CA ALA A 90 -12.53 6.62 -1.26
C ALA A 90 -13.88 6.05 -0.83
N LEU A 91 -14.03 5.68 0.45
CA LEU A 91 -15.27 5.16 1.02
C LEU A 91 -16.40 6.19 1.00
N ILE A 92 -16.10 7.46 1.32
CA ILE A 92 -17.10 8.54 1.28
C ILE A 92 -17.55 8.79 -0.17
N LYS A 93 -16.60 8.86 -1.10
CA LYS A 93 -16.90 9.16 -2.51
C LYS A 93 -17.48 7.98 -3.28
N SER A 94 -17.30 6.75 -2.82
CA SER A 94 -17.99 5.58 -3.37
C SER A 94 -19.44 5.45 -2.85
N GLY A 95 -19.79 6.17 -1.78
CA GLY A 95 -21.10 6.03 -1.12
C GLY A 95 -21.18 4.82 -0.19
N GLU A 96 -20.05 4.22 0.18
CA GLU A 96 -19.96 3.00 1.01
C GLU A 96 -19.78 3.32 2.51
N THR A 97 -19.97 4.58 2.90
CA THR A 97 -19.90 5.00 4.30
C THR A 97 -21.30 4.98 4.90
N ALA A 98 -21.44 4.40 6.10
CA ALA A 98 -22.69 4.34 6.86
C ALA A 98 -23.07 5.67 7.53
N GLU A 99 -22.77 6.83 6.92
CA GLU A 99 -23.37 8.08 7.39
C GLU A 99 -24.88 8.01 7.11
N VAL A 100 -25.62 7.72 8.17
CA VAL A 100 -27.04 8.01 8.31
C VAL A 100 -27.23 9.47 7.93
N LYS A 101 -27.86 9.71 6.78
CA LYS A 101 -28.45 11.02 6.48
C LYS A 101 -29.50 11.38 7.51
#